data_AF-A0A7C6UVJ2-F1
#
_entry.id   AF-A0A7C6UVJ2-F1
#
_cell.length_a   1.000
_cell.length_b   1.000
_cell.length_c   1.000
_cell.angle_alpha   90.00
_cell.angle_beta   90.00
_cell.angle_gamma   90.00
#
_symmetry.space_group_name_H-M   'P 1'
#
loop_
_entity.id
_entity.type
_entity.pdbx_description
1 polymer ?
#
loop_
_entity_poly.entity_id
_entity_poly.type
_entity_poly.pdbx_seq_one_letter_code
_entity_poly.pdbx_strand_id
1 'polypeptide(L)'
;MGNNFDNLNIHVLLLPSWYPTATNAVAGVFVKHQAIALKKAGAKVGIIYSHFRSLREFNFSALTDNHFQISFSEEDDIPTLRFCGWNIPRLRLEPILWKCQNERLFRRYIRHFGKPDLIHAHSVLWGGVA
;
A
#
# COMPACT_ATOMS: atom_id res chain seq x y z
N MET A 1 12.66 32.61 2.53
CA MET A 1 11.31 32.09 2.81
C MET A 1 11.47 30.85 3.65
N GLY A 2 11.42 31.00 4.98
CA GLY A 2 11.54 29.88 5.91
C GLY A 2 10.23 29.10 5.89
N ASN A 3 10.27 27.83 5.48
CA ASN A 3 9.11 26.96 5.57
C ASN A 3 8.98 26.50 7.03
N ASN A 4 7.97 27.01 7.73
CA ASN A 4 7.50 26.53 9.04
C ASN A 4 6.88 25.13 8.91
N PHE A 5 7.67 24.13 8.53
CA PHE A 5 7.35 22.74 8.87
C PHE A 5 8.06 22.46 10.19
N ASP A 6 7.59 23.13 11.25
CA ASP A 6 7.90 22.70 12.60
C ASP A 6 7.47 21.24 12.69
N ASN A 7 8.45 20.33 12.83
CA ASN A 7 8.33 18.88 12.92
C ASN A 7 6.87 18.38 12.94
N LEU A 8 6.31 17.98 11.79
CA LEU A 8 5.01 17.33 11.77
C LEU A 8 5.10 16.06 12.61
N ASN A 9 4.69 16.11 13.87
CA ASN A 9 4.61 14.91 14.72
C ASN A 9 3.30 14.16 14.44
N ILE A 10 3.04 13.92 13.16
CA ILE A 10 1.84 13.26 12.64
C ILE A 10 2.27 11.97 11.96
N HIS A 11 1.55 10.90 12.24
CA HIS A 11 1.71 9.61 11.60
C HIS A 11 0.70 9.46 10.46
N VAL A 12 1.18 9.54 9.22
CA VAL A 12 0.38 9.41 7.99
C VAL A 12 0.55 8.02 7.40
N LEU A 13 -0.57 7.36 7.09
CA LEU A 13 -0.59 6.11 6.33
C LEU A 13 -1.20 6.35 4.95
N LEU A 14 -0.44 6.06 3.91
CA LEU A 14 -0.93 6.12 2.53
C LEU A 14 -1.51 4.77 2.12
N LEU A 15 -2.72 4.80 1.58
CA LEU A 15 -3.42 3.63 1.02
C LEU A 15 -3.71 3.89 -0.47
N PRO A 16 -2.72 3.72 -1.36
CA PRO A 16 -2.94 3.83 -2.79
C PRO A 16 -3.62 2.59 -3.35
N SER A 17 -4.48 2.79 -4.34
CA SER A 17 -4.95 1.67 -5.17
C SER A 17 -3.90 1.21 -6.19
N TRP A 18 -2.95 2.08 -6.54
CA TRP A 18 -1.92 1.86 -7.57
C TRP A 18 -0.58 2.39 -7.02
N TYR A 19 0.45 1.56 -6.96
CA TYR A 19 1.77 1.93 -6.45
C TYR A 19 2.87 1.24 -7.29
N PRO A 20 4.08 1.81 -7.43
CA PRO A 20 5.12 1.26 -8.29
C PRO A 20 5.41 -0.21 -7.96
N THR A 21 5.46 -1.05 -8.99
CA THR A 21 5.86 -2.46 -8.90
C THR A 21 7.08 -2.72 -9.77
N ALA A 22 7.74 -3.87 -9.58
CA ALA A 22 8.87 -4.28 -10.42
C ALA A 22 8.51 -4.35 -11.92
N THR A 23 7.25 -4.64 -12.24
CA THR A 23 6.73 -4.72 -13.61
C THR A 23 6.23 -3.38 -14.15
N ASN A 24 5.92 -2.41 -13.28
CA ASN A 24 5.48 -1.08 -13.67
C ASN A 24 5.95 -0.04 -12.66
N ALA A 25 7.16 0.47 -12.87
CA ALA A 25 7.80 1.42 -11.98
C ALA A 25 7.21 2.84 -12.05
N VAL A 26 6.49 3.17 -13.13
CA VAL A 26 5.96 4.53 -13.38
C VAL A 26 4.58 4.70 -12.75
N ALA A 27 3.76 3.65 -12.72
CA ALA A 27 2.41 3.70 -12.15
C ALA A 27 2.45 4.07 -10.66
N GLY A 28 1.82 5.18 -10.29
CA GLY A 28 1.71 5.60 -8.88
C GLY A 28 2.94 6.30 -8.30
N VAL A 29 3.93 6.70 -9.13
CA VAL A 29 5.15 7.41 -8.67
C VAL A 29 4.84 8.69 -7.87
N PHE A 30 3.72 9.36 -8.15
CA PHE A 30 3.28 10.54 -7.40
C PHE A 30 3.05 10.24 -5.91
N VAL A 31 2.48 9.08 -5.59
CA VAL A 31 2.26 8.66 -4.19
C VAL A 31 3.59 8.50 -3.47
N LYS A 32 4.58 7.92 -4.17
CA LYS A 32 5.94 7.79 -3.65
C LYS A 32 6.58 9.17 -3.39
N HIS A 33 6.48 10.11 -4.34
CA HIS A 33 7.00 11.46 -4.14
C HIS A 33 6.32 12.19 -2.98
N GLN A 34 5.00 12.04 -2.83
CA GLN A 34 4.27 12.61 -1.71
C GLN A 34 4.69 12.02 -0.36
N ALA A 35 4.89 10.70 -0.31
CA ALA A 35 5.41 10.02 0.88
C ALA A 35 6.78 10.58 1.31
N ILE A 36 7.69 10.74 0.34
CA ILE A 36 9.02 11.31 0.56
C ILE A 36 8.92 12.76 1.03
N ALA A 37 8.05 13.57 0.43
CA ALA A 37 7.86 14.96 0.81
C ALA A 37 7.32 15.09 2.25
N LEU A 38 6.32 14.29 2.61
CA LEU A 38 5.76 14.24 3.98
C LEU A 38 6.83 13.84 5.00
N LYS A 39 7.64 12.83 4.68
CA LYS A 39 8.73 12.40 5.54
C LYS A 39 9.80 13.48 5.71
N LYS A 40 10.18 14.18 4.62
CA LYS A 40 11.12 15.31 4.68
C LYS A 40 10.59 16.49 5.51
N ALA A 41 9.27 16.63 5.60
CA ALA A 41 8.62 17.60 6.49
C ALA A 41 8.55 17.15 7.96
N GLY A 42 9.16 16.01 8.31
CA GLY A 42 9.23 15.48 9.67
C GLY A 42 8.11 14.51 10.04
N ALA A 43 7.17 14.23 9.13
CA ALA A 43 6.08 13.29 9.40
C ALA A 43 6.56 11.84 9.42
N LYS A 44 5.94 11.03 10.28
CA LYS A 44 6.08 9.57 10.20
C LYS A 44 5.16 9.06 9.10
N VAL A 45 5.72 8.42 8.09
CA VAL A 45 4.94 7.96 6.92
C VAL A 45 5.04 6.45 6.77
N GLY A 46 3.94 5.81 6.39
CA GLY A 46 3.97 4.44 5.88
C GLY A 46 3.04 4.26 4.69
N ILE A 47 3.21 3.16 3.99
CA ILE A 47 2.44 2.82 2.80
C ILE A 47 1.91 1.39 2.95
N ILE A 48 0.63 1.19 2.69
CA ILE A 48 0.04 -0.14 2.53
C ILE A 48 -0.55 -0.27 1.13
N TYR A 49 -0.21 -1.35 0.43
CA TYR A 49 -0.65 -1.57 -0.94
C TYR A 49 -1.03 -3.03 -1.19
N SER A 50 -2.25 -3.26 -1.66
CA SER A 50 -2.72 -4.59 -2.08
C SER A 50 -2.65 -4.71 -3.59
N HIS A 51 -1.76 -5.56 -4.09
CA HIS A 51 -1.61 -5.87 -5.50
C HIS A 51 -2.28 -7.22 -5.81
N PHE A 52 -3.25 -7.20 -6.74
CA PHE A 52 -3.91 -8.40 -7.24
C PHE A 52 -3.37 -8.74 -8.64
N ARG A 53 -2.66 -9.86 -8.75
CA ARG A 53 -2.22 -10.39 -10.05
C ARG A 53 -3.35 -11.18 -10.72
N SER A 54 -3.41 -11.14 -12.04
CA SER A 54 -4.40 -11.92 -12.80
C SER A 54 -4.03 -13.40 -12.78
N LEU A 55 -5.03 -14.28 -12.59
CA LEU A 55 -4.86 -15.74 -12.76
C LEU A 55 -4.49 -16.16 -14.20
N ARG A 56 -4.47 -15.24 -15.18
CA ARG A 56 -3.91 -15.54 -16.51
C ARG A 56 -2.39 -15.63 -16.50
N GLU A 57 -1.72 -15.04 -15.51
CA GLU A 57 -0.28 -15.13 -15.28
C GLU A 57 0.08 -16.32 -14.36
N PHE A 58 -0.90 -17.21 -14.10
CA PHE A 58 -0.78 -18.32 -13.18
C PHE A 58 0.09 -19.43 -13.78
N ASN A 59 1.24 -19.66 -13.16
CA ASN A 59 2.07 -20.84 -13.38
C ASN A 59 2.00 -21.70 -12.11
N PHE A 60 1.69 -23.00 -12.24
CA PHE A 60 1.59 -23.92 -11.10
C PHE A 60 2.88 -23.97 -10.27
N SER A 61 4.04 -23.72 -10.90
CA SER A 61 5.33 -23.63 -10.22
C SER A 61 5.50 -22.37 -9.35
N ALA A 62 4.69 -21.32 -9.55
CA ALA A 62 4.72 -20.09 -8.74
C ALA A 62 3.73 -20.12 -7.57
N LEU A 63 2.89 -21.17 -7.48
CA LEU A 63 1.91 -21.35 -6.42
C LEU A 63 2.59 -21.63 -5.07
N THR A 64 3.70 -22.37 -5.07
CA THR A 64 4.48 -22.66 -3.86
C THR A 64 5.18 -21.42 -3.32
N ASP A 65 5.58 -20.50 -4.20
CA ASP A 65 6.44 -19.38 -3.83
C ASP A 65 5.67 -18.08 -3.49
N ASN A 66 4.42 -17.93 -3.96
CA ASN A 66 3.63 -16.70 -3.79
C ASN A 66 2.27 -16.93 -3.10
N HIS A 67 2.33 -17.50 -1.89
CA HIS A 67 1.18 -17.77 -1.02
C HIS A 67 0.65 -16.52 -0.29
N PHE A 68 -0.21 -15.70 -0.91
CA PHE A 68 -0.91 -14.57 -0.24
C PHE A 68 0.01 -13.81 0.75
N GLN A 69 1.24 -13.56 0.32
CA GLN A 69 2.29 -13.14 1.23
C GLN A 69 2.19 -11.64 1.42
N ILE A 70 2.22 -11.23 2.68
CA ILE A 70 2.49 -9.84 3.04
C ILE A 70 4.01 -9.70 3.01
N SER A 71 4.53 -8.95 2.06
CA SER A 71 5.93 -8.55 2.04
C SER A 71 6.08 -7.18 2.71
N PHE A 72 7.18 -7.06 3.45
CA PHE A 72 7.62 -5.80 4.01
C PHE A 72 8.84 -5.35 3.22
N SER A 73 8.80 -4.12 2.71
CA SER A 73 9.94 -3.45 2.11
C SER A 73 10.11 -2.08 2.75
N GLU A 74 11.35 -1.66 2.91
CA GLU A 74 11.69 -0.30 3.26
C GLU A 74 12.20 0.38 1.99
N GLU A 75 11.39 1.29 1.44
CA GLU A 75 11.68 1.99 0.19
C GLU A 75 11.89 3.46 0.51
N ASP A 76 13.10 3.97 0.28
CA ASP A 76 13.49 5.35 0.65
C ASP A 76 13.24 5.65 2.14
N ASP A 77 13.61 4.68 2.98
CA ASP A 77 13.41 4.67 4.43
C ASP A 77 11.92 4.77 4.84
N ILE A 78 10.98 4.50 3.93
CA ILE A 78 9.53 4.51 4.20
C ILE A 78 9.05 3.06 4.32
N PRO A 79 8.49 2.66 5.48
CA PRO A 79 7.93 1.32 5.66
C PRO A 79 6.75 1.11 4.71
N THR A 80 6.91 0.16 3.80
CA THR A 80 5.96 -0.20 2.77
C THR A 80 5.54 -1.65 2.93
N LEU A 81 4.27 -1.88 3.26
CA LEU A 81 3.70 -3.21 3.37
C LEU A 81 2.91 -3.52 2.10
N ARG A 82 3.30 -4.58 1.40
CA ARG A 82 2.67 -5.01 0.16
C ARG A 82 1.97 -6.35 0.39
N PHE A 83 0.76 -6.49 -0.09
CA PHE A 83 0.09 -7.78 -0.20
C PHE A 83 0.06 -8.22 -1.65
N CYS A 84 0.61 -9.40 -1.93
CA CYS A 84 0.51 -10.03 -3.24
C CYS A 84 -0.57 -11.12 -3.20
N GLY A 85 -1.71 -10.85 -3.83
CA GLY A 85 -2.82 -11.78 -3.97
C GLY A 85 -3.12 -12.12 -5.42
N TRP A 86 -3.92 -13.16 -5.62
CA TRP A 86 -4.44 -13.55 -6.93
C TRP A 86 -5.88 -13.07 -7.09
N ASN A 87 -6.21 -12.48 -8.24
CA ASN A 87 -7.58 -12.11 -8.58
C ASN A 87 -8.36 -13.31 -9.12
N ILE A 88 -9.58 -13.56 -8.64
CA ILE A 88 -10.46 -14.62 -9.14
C ILE A 88 -11.56 -14.00 -10.02
N PRO A 89 -11.32 -13.81 -11.33
CA PRO A 89 -12.15 -12.97 -12.21
C PRO A 89 -13.57 -13.50 -12.42
N ARG A 90 -13.83 -14.79 -12.16
CA ARG A 90 -15.18 -15.37 -12.36
C ARG A 90 -16.15 -15.07 -11.23
N LEU A 91 -15.66 -14.79 -10.02
CA LEU A 91 -16.51 -14.60 -8.85
C LEU A 91 -16.82 -13.13 -8.54
N ARG A 92 -16.17 -12.17 -9.24
CA ARG A 92 -16.31 -10.71 -9.00
C ARG A 92 -16.17 -10.30 -7.53
N LEU A 93 -15.46 -11.09 -6.73
CA LEU A 93 -15.20 -10.83 -5.31
C LEU A 93 -14.09 -9.79 -5.08
N GLU A 94 -13.59 -9.18 -6.15
CA GLU A 94 -12.51 -8.19 -6.15
C GLU A 94 -12.68 -7.12 -5.06
N PRO A 95 -13.84 -6.47 -4.88
CA PRO A 95 -13.98 -5.42 -3.86
C PRO A 95 -13.94 -5.97 -2.44
N ILE A 96 -14.54 -7.14 -2.22
CA ILE A 96 -14.59 -7.81 -0.90
C ILE A 96 -13.20 -8.31 -0.50
N LEU A 97 -12.52 -8.98 -1.43
CA LEU A 97 -11.15 -9.44 -1.23
C LEU A 97 -10.23 -8.24 -1.00
N TRP A 98 -10.32 -7.19 -1.81
CA TRP A 98 -9.54 -5.97 -1.63
C TRP A 98 -9.76 -5.36 -0.24
N LYS A 99 -11.01 -5.27 0.22
CA LYS A 99 -11.33 -4.77 1.57
C LYS A 99 -10.69 -5.64 2.66
N CYS A 100 -10.94 -6.95 2.65
CA CYS A 100 -10.41 -7.88 3.65
C CYS A 100 -8.87 -7.86 3.69
N GLN A 101 -8.22 -7.77 2.53
CA GLN A 101 -6.77 -7.75 2.43
C GLN A 101 -6.16 -6.44 2.93
N ASN A 102 -6.74 -5.28 2.58
CA ASN A 102 -6.29 -4.00 3.10
C ASN A 102 -6.51 -3.89 4.61
N GLU A 103 -7.62 -4.42 5.13
CA GLU A 103 -7.87 -4.45 6.58
C GLU A 103 -6.83 -5.34 7.31
N ARG A 104 -6.45 -6.47 6.71
CA ARG A 104 -5.38 -7.34 7.23
C ARG A 104 -4.01 -6.66 7.20
N LEU A 105 -3.68 -5.96 6.10
CA LEU A 105 -2.47 -5.16 5.99
C LEU A 105 -2.44 -4.04 7.03
N PHE A 106 -3.55 -3.33 7.20
CA PHE A 106 -3.70 -2.26 8.16
C PHE A 106 -3.49 -2.75 9.60
N ARG A 107 -4.15 -3.85 9.99
CA ARG A 107 -3.92 -4.49 11.30
C ARG A 107 -2.48 -4.93 11.50
N ARG A 108 -1.81 -5.40 10.44
CA ARG A 108 -0.39 -5.75 10.51
C ARG A 108 0.47 -4.50 10.67
N TYR A 109 0.20 -3.45 9.91
CA TYR A 109 0.88 -2.17 9.98
C TYR A 109 0.81 -1.58 11.39
N ILE A 110 -0.40 -1.49 11.97
CA ILE A 110 -0.61 -0.94 13.32
C ILE A 110 0.20 -1.69 14.37
N ARG A 111 0.28 -3.02 14.29
CA ARG A 111 1.05 -3.82 15.26
C ARG A 111 2.54 -3.53 15.24
N HIS A 112 3.11 -3.13 14.10
CA HIS A 112 4.54 -2.87 13.97
C HIS A 112 4.89 -1.39 14.11
N PHE A 113 4.05 -0.49 13.58
CA PHE A 113 4.35 0.94 13.48
C PHE A 113 3.44 1.82 14.34
N GLY A 114 2.43 1.28 15.01
CA GLY A 114 1.45 2.04 15.75
C GLY A 114 0.30 2.55 14.88
N LYS A 115 -0.71 3.13 15.52
CA LYS A 115 -1.92 3.64 14.87
C LYS A 115 -1.60 4.98 14.18
N PRO A 116 -1.89 5.15 12.87
CA PRO A 116 -1.74 6.43 12.20
C PRO A 116 -2.80 7.42 12.65
N ASP A 117 -2.44 8.70 12.65
CA ASP A 117 -3.36 9.82 12.91
C ASP A 117 -4.21 10.14 11.68
N LEU A 118 -3.64 9.96 10.50
CA LEU A 118 -4.29 10.23 9.22
C LEU A 118 -4.07 9.08 8.24
N ILE A 119 -5.16 8.62 7.63
CA ILE A 119 -5.10 7.71 6.48
C ILE A 119 -5.45 8.52 5.24
N HIS A 120 -4.54 8.53 4.27
CA HIS A 120 -4.76 9.20 3.00
C HIS A 120 -4.88 8.17 1.88
N ALA A 121 -6.10 7.98 1.39
CA ALA A 121 -6.43 7.00 0.36
C ALA A 121 -6.24 7.63 -1.04
N HIS A 122 -5.34 7.06 -1.84
CA HIS A 122 -5.01 7.58 -3.17
C HIS A 122 -5.72 6.81 -4.29
N SER A 123 -6.39 7.56 -5.17
CA SER A 123 -7.06 7.06 -6.38
C SER A 123 -7.88 5.81 -6.07
N VAL A 124 -8.86 5.95 -5.18
CA VAL A 124 -9.68 4.83 -4.73
C VAL A 124 -10.54 4.37 -5.90
N LEU A 125 -10.17 3.26 -6.54
CA LEU A 125 -10.94 2.63 -7.63
C LEU A 125 -12.40 2.33 -7.21
N TRP A 126 -12.65 2.32 -5.89
CA TRP A 126 -13.92 2.11 -5.20
C TRP A 126 -14.14 3.12 -4.06
N GLY A 127 -14.04 4.42 -4.33
CA GLY A 127 -14.02 5.53 -3.36
C GLY A 127 -15.17 5.67 -2.34
N GLY A 128 -16.04 4.68 -2.18
CA GLY A 128 -17.05 4.60 -1.12
C GLY A 128 -17.27 3.19 -0.56
N VAL A 129 -16.38 2.22 -0.82
CA VAL A 129 -16.48 0.83 -0.31
C VAL A 129 -15.60 0.60 0.94
N ALA A 130 -14.64 1.50 1.19
CA ALA A 130 -13.71 1.46 2.31
C ALA A 130 -14.27 2.15 3.55
#